data_AF-A0AAC9IVK9-F1
#
_entry.id   AF-A0AAC9IVK9-F1
#
_cell.length_a   1.000
_cell.length_b   1.000
_cell.length_c   1.000
_cell.angle_alpha   90.00
_cell.angle_beta   90.00
_cell.angle_gamma   90.00
#
_symmetry.space_group_name_H-M   'P 1'
#
loop_
_entity.id
_entity.type
_entity.pdbx_description
1 polymer ?
#
loop_
_entity_poly.entity_id
_entity_poly.type
_entity_poly.pdbx_seq_one_letter_code
_entity_poly.pdbx_strand_id
1 'polypeptide(L)'
;MKQVLTLLIALFSMMSVYAKCGSFGLSTFPNGSTINQNAIFMIEGYADSQSIIKALNKEYPIYLKSGDKIVPLIVTETYVGSFNLTQAILKPENELEAGLEYTLVIDNLPQHDKLERRNTESGEYEAIKYKVLPTVDTDKPVVASKPKIEKKENVMYGCGPSSNVIFSNPAKDDSEFLVKTTMKNVKTKEETTYYLVAYKDTISVGHGMCSGAFSFKRDNDYEIEFAFMDSSGNITEWEGKRIKFSPPTFKGIF
;
A
#
# COMPACT_ATOMS: atom_id res chain seq x y z
N MET A 1 -4.14 18.17 51.06
CA MET A 1 -3.13 18.24 49.96
C MET A 1 -3.07 16.96 49.12
N LYS A 2 -2.95 15.75 49.69
CA LYS A 2 -2.95 14.49 48.90
C LYS A 2 -4.19 14.28 48.02
N GLN A 3 -5.40 14.52 48.55
CA GLN A 3 -6.65 14.35 47.78
C GLN A 3 -6.82 15.35 46.63
N VAL A 4 -6.29 16.58 46.78
CA VAL A 4 -6.29 17.59 45.70
C VAL A 4 -5.33 17.18 44.58
N LEU A 5 -4.18 16.60 44.93
CA LEU A 5 -3.22 16.08 43.96
C LEU A 5 -3.77 14.86 43.19
N THR A 6 -4.48 13.96 43.86
CA THR A 6 -5.15 12.82 43.19
C THR A 6 -6.24 13.27 42.23
N LEU A 7 -7.02 14.30 42.60
CA LEU A 7 -8.05 14.88 41.74
C LEU A 7 -7.45 15.58 40.52
N LEU A 8 -6.31 16.27 40.70
CA LEU A 8 -5.58 16.92 39.61
C LEU A 8 -5.00 15.90 38.61
N ILE A 9 -4.41 14.80 39.09
CA ILE A 9 -3.86 13.74 38.22
C ILE A 9 -4.99 13.08 37.41
N ALA A 10 -6.15 12.82 38.04
CA ALA A 10 -7.31 12.27 37.36
C ALA A 10 -7.89 13.21 36.28
N LEU A 11 -7.84 14.53 36.49
CA LEU A 11 -8.26 15.53 35.49
C LEU A 11 -7.32 15.59 34.28
N PHE A 12 -6.01 15.43 34.48
CA PHE A 12 -5.02 15.45 33.39
C PHE A 12 -5.06 14.19 32.50
N SER A 13 -5.57 13.07 33.01
CA SER A 13 -5.76 11.83 32.23
C SER A 13 -6.94 11.83 31.25
N MET A 14 -7.74 12.91 31.20
CA MET A 14 -8.85 13.04 30.24
C MET A 14 -8.48 13.77 28.94
N MET A 15 -7.21 14.14 28.72
CA MET A 15 -6.79 14.71 27.44
C MET A 15 -6.74 13.62 26.37
N SER A 16 -7.85 13.44 25.65
CA SER A 16 -7.90 12.64 24.43
C SER A 16 -6.92 13.22 23.42
N VAL A 17 -5.84 12.49 23.14
CA VAL A 17 -4.92 12.82 22.05
C VAL A 17 -5.61 12.47 20.73
N TYR A 18 -6.22 13.46 20.09
CA TYR A 18 -6.77 13.29 18.74
C TYR A 18 -5.62 13.34 17.74
N ALA A 19 -5.15 12.18 17.29
CA ALA A 19 -4.25 12.12 16.16
C ALA A 19 -5.02 12.55 14.90
N LYS A 20 -4.67 13.70 14.32
CA LYS A 20 -5.21 14.18 13.05
C LYS A 20 -4.50 13.43 11.90
N CYS A 21 -5.25 13.06 10.87
CA CYS A 21 -4.64 12.54 9.64
C CYS A 21 -3.62 13.53 9.07
N GLY A 22 -2.50 13.01 8.57
CA GLY A 22 -1.57 13.81 7.75
C GLY A 22 -2.25 14.29 6.47
N SER A 23 -1.64 15.25 5.78
CA SER A 23 -2.18 15.80 4.52
C SER A 23 -1.48 15.25 3.27
N PHE A 24 -0.36 14.57 3.44
CA PHE A 24 0.52 14.11 2.37
C PHE A 24 1.30 12.88 2.83
N GLY A 25 1.83 12.14 1.87
CA GLY A 25 2.69 11.00 2.11
C GLY A 25 2.92 10.20 0.83
N LEU A 26 4.18 9.85 0.60
CA LEU A 26 4.59 8.90 -0.43
C LEU A 26 5.08 7.63 0.25
N SER A 27 4.66 6.48 -0.28
CA SER A 27 5.15 5.17 0.15
C SER A 27 5.59 4.35 -1.07
N THR A 28 6.42 3.34 -0.82
CA THR A 28 7.02 2.55 -1.89
C THR A 28 7.03 1.06 -1.59
N PHE A 29 7.08 0.27 -2.64
CA PHE A 29 7.38 -1.16 -2.62
C PHE A 29 8.41 -1.46 -3.73
N PRO A 30 9.34 -2.41 -3.53
CA PRO A 30 9.52 -3.29 -2.35
C PRO A 30 10.06 -2.55 -1.11
N ASN A 31 9.86 -3.08 0.09
CA ASN A 31 10.34 -2.46 1.34
C ASN A 31 11.74 -2.93 1.77
N GLY A 32 12.23 -4.01 1.21
CA GLY A 32 13.59 -4.50 1.40
C GLY A 32 14.65 -3.56 0.84
N SER A 33 15.90 -3.81 1.22
CA SER A 33 17.08 -3.09 0.72
C SER A 33 17.77 -3.79 -0.46
N THR A 34 17.22 -4.92 -0.91
CA THR A 34 17.74 -5.71 -2.04
C THR A 34 16.63 -6.00 -3.04
N ILE A 35 16.99 -6.01 -4.33
CA ILE A 35 16.06 -6.29 -5.43
C ILE A 35 16.73 -7.13 -6.53
N ASN A 36 15.94 -7.82 -7.34
CA ASN A 36 16.40 -8.52 -8.54
C ASN A 36 16.62 -7.55 -9.72
N GLN A 37 17.29 -8.01 -10.77
CA GLN A 37 17.61 -7.17 -11.94
C GLN A 37 16.37 -6.68 -12.69
N ASN A 38 15.27 -7.45 -12.64
CA ASN A 38 13.99 -7.17 -13.30
C ASN A 38 12.91 -6.66 -12.34
N ALA A 39 13.31 -6.08 -11.21
CA ALA A 39 12.39 -5.63 -10.18
C ALA A 39 11.34 -4.62 -10.67
N ILE A 40 10.16 -4.67 -10.07
CA ILE A 40 9.09 -3.69 -10.23
C ILE A 40 9.01 -2.80 -9.00
N PHE A 41 8.45 -1.60 -9.16
CA PHE A 41 8.25 -0.66 -8.08
C PHE A 41 6.79 -0.24 -8.02
N MET A 42 6.26 -0.04 -6.82
CA MET A 42 4.99 0.66 -6.63
C MET A 42 5.27 1.94 -5.86
N ILE A 43 4.72 3.06 -6.33
CA ILE A 43 4.67 4.31 -5.57
C ILE A 43 3.21 4.61 -5.27
N GLU A 44 2.89 4.85 -4.00
CA GLU A 44 1.56 5.25 -3.56
C GLU A 44 1.61 6.65 -2.96
N GLY A 45 0.63 7.47 -3.33
CA GLY A 45 0.43 8.81 -2.82
C GLY A 45 -0.85 8.88 -2.00
N TYR A 46 -0.71 9.42 -0.79
CA TYR A 46 -1.81 9.67 0.14
C TYR A 46 -2.26 11.13 0.07
N ALA A 47 -3.60 11.34 0.10
CA ALA A 47 -4.22 12.66 0.18
C ALA A 47 -3.71 13.61 -0.93
N ASP A 48 -3.02 14.70 -0.61
CA ASP A 48 -2.58 15.69 -1.60
C ASP A 48 -1.50 15.12 -2.54
N SER A 49 -0.70 14.16 -2.08
CA SER A 49 0.35 13.48 -2.85
C SER A 49 -0.21 12.58 -3.97
N GLN A 50 -1.52 12.33 -4.03
CA GLN A 50 -2.14 11.61 -5.15
C GLN A 50 -1.92 12.32 -6.50
N SER A 51 -1.82 13.65 -6.49
CA SER A 51 -1.56 14.45 -7.68
C SER A 51 -0.18 14.13 -8.30
N ILE A 52 0.83 13.91 -7.46
CA ILE A 52 2.18 13.51 -7.88
C ILE A 52 2.12 12.20 -8.66
N ILE A 53 1.42 11.20 -8.13
CA ILE A 53 1.30 9.88 -8.76
C ILE A 53 0.67 9.97 -10.15
N LYS A 54 -0.35 10.82 -10.31
CA LYS A 54 -1.04 11.03 -11.61
C LYS A 54 -0.17 11.75 -12.65
N ALA A 55 0.88 12.45 -12.20
CA ALA A 55 1.77 13.26 -13.02
C ALA A 55 3.21 12.72 -13.09
N LEU A 56 3.46 11.49 -12.61
CA LEU A 56 4.75 10.82 -12.77
C LEU A 56 5.15 10.74 -14.25
N ASN A 57 6.43 11.03 -14.53
CA ASN A 57 7.03 11.17 -15.86
C ASN A 57 6.41 12.24 -16.79
N LYS A 58 5.53 13.10 -16.27
CA LYS A 58 5.05 14.30 -16.97
C LYS A 58 5.62 15.56 -16.32
N GLU A 59 5.38 15.70 -15.03
CA GLU A 59 5.86 16.82 -14.20
C GLU A 59 6.92 16.37 -13.20
N TYR A 60 6.82 15.12 -12.76
CA TYR A 60 7.70 14.50 -11.77
C TYR A 60 8.46 13.32 -12.39
N PRO A 61 9.64 13.54 -13.00
CA PRO A 61 10.48 12.46 -13.49
C PRO A 61 10.84 11.48 -12.37
N ILE A 62 10.73 10.18 -12.64
CA ILE A 62 11.06 9.14 -11.67
C ILE A 62 12.06 8.15 -12.25
N TYR A 63 13.11 7.85 -11.48
CA TYR A 63 14.24 7.03 -11.93
C TYR A 63 15.02 6.43 -10.76
N LEU A 64 15.89 5.47 -11.09
CA LEU A 64 16.91 4.92 -10.21
C LEU A 64 18.27 5.55 -10.53
N LYS A 65 19.04 5.94 -9.52
CA LYS A 65 20.35 6.58 -9.67
C LYS A 65 21.46 5.83 -8.94
N SER A 66 22.58 5.57 -9.61
CA SER A 66 23.81 5.02 -9.03
C SER A 66 25.03 5.77 -9.57
N GLY A 67 25.61 6.66 -8.77
CA GLY A 67 26.64 7.60 -9.25
C GLY A 67 26.09 8.48 -10.40
N ASP A 68 26.76 8.42 -11.55
CA ASP A 68 26.34 9.11 -12.79
C ASP A 68 25.33 8.30 -13.62
N LYS A 69 25.06 7.04 -13.25
CA LYS A 69 24.13 6.17 -13.96
C LYS A 69 22.69 6.48 -13.52
N ILE A 70 21.83 6.74 -14.51
CA ILE A 70 20.40 6.97 -14.33
C ILE A 70 19.65 5.91 -15.14
N VAL A 71 18.68 5.24 -14.50
CA VAL A 71 17.77 4.28 -15.14
C VAL A 71 16.34 4.81 -14.97
N PRO A 72 15.72 5.35 -16.03
CA PRO A 72 14.33 5.79 -15.99
C PRO A 72 13.39 4.67 -15.55
N LEU A 73 12.37 5.01 -14.76
CA LEU A 73 11.28 4.11 -14.43
C LEU A 73 10.06 4.44 -15.28
N ILE A 74 9.53 3.45 -16.01
CA ILE A 74 8.35 3.59 -16.85
C ILE A 74 7.11 3.24 -16.02
N VAL A 75 6.12 4.13 -15.99
CA VAL A 75 4.81 3.85 -15.39
C VAL A 75 4.06 2.86 -16.30
N THR A 76 3.82 1.65 -15.80
CA THR A 76 3.09 0.61 -16.53
C THR A 76 1.61 0.59 -16.20
N GLU A 77 1.25 0.91 -14.95
CA GLU A 77 -0.15 0.95 -14.50
C GLU A 77 -0.35 2.12 -13.53
N THR A 78 -1.56 2.68 -13.48
CA THR A 78 -1.95 3.68 -12.48
C THR A 78 -3.35 3.37 -11.99
N TYR A 79 -3.51 3.31 -10.67
CA TYR A 79 -4.77 2.96 -10.03
C TYR A 79 -5.16 4.00 -8.98
N VAL A 80 -6.41 4.44 -9.03
CA VAL A 80 -7.00 5.35 -8.03
C VAL A 80 -7.84 4.50 -7.09
N GLY A 81 -7.46 4.48 -5.81
CA GLY A 81 -8.25 3.85 -4.77
C GLY A 81 -9.52 4.64 -4.48
N SER A 82 -10.47 4.04 -3.77
CA SER A 82 -11.75 4.68 -3.48
C SER A 82 -11.76 5.48 -2.16
N PHE A 83 -10.59 5.63 -1.50
CA PHE A 83 -10.44 6.51 -0.33
C PHE A 83 -9.04 7.11 -0.17
N ASN A 84 -8.80 8.26 -0.81
CA ASN A 84 -7.60 9.11 -0.64
C ASN A 84 -6.26 8.45 -0.95
N LEU A 85 -6.23 7.42 -1.80
CA LEU A 85 -5.00 6.80 -2.29
C LEU A 85 -4.98 6.73 -3.81
N THR A 86 -3.81 6.92 -4.38
CA THR A 86 -3.52 6.66 -5.80
C THR A 86 -2.14 6.01 -5.86
N GLN A 87 -1.96 5.03 -6.74
CA GLN A 87 -0.68 4.34 -6.91
C GLN A 87 -0.29 4.21 -8.38
N ALA A 88 1.00 4.05 -8.62
CA ALA A 88 1.57 3.68 -9.91
C ALA A 88 2.45 2.44 -9.75
N ILE A 89 2.36 1.52 -10.72
CA ILE A 89 3.33 0.43 -10.88
C ILE A 89 4.33 0.86 -11.95
N LEU A 90 5.61 0.65 -11.67
CA LEU A 90 6.70 1.05 -12.54
C LEU A 90 7.68 -0.09 -12.77
N LYS A 91 8.34 -0.04 -13.92
CA LYS A 91 9.45 -0.93 -14.27
C LYS A 91 10.64 -0.12 -14.77
N PRO A 92 11.88 -0.55 -14.49
CA PRO A 92 13.06 -0.02 -15.15
C PRO A 92 12.92 -0.10 -16.67
N GLU A 93 13.35 0.96 -17.38
CA GLU A 93 13.41 0.95 -18.85
C GLU A 93 14.34 -0.15 -19.39
N ASN A 94 15.38 -0.49 -18.63
CA ASN A 94 16.33 -1.56 -18.92
C ASN A 94 16.62 -2.35 -17.65
N GLU A 95 17.06 -3.60 -17.79
CA GLU A 95 17.50 -4.43 -16.67
C GLU A 95 18.55 -3.71 -15.81
N LEU A 96 18.43 -3.87 -14.50
CA LEU A 96 19.37 -3.29 -13.54
C LEU A 96 20.68 -4.08 -13.53
N GLU A 97 21.78 -3.37 -13.33
CA GLU A 97 23.09 -3.98 -13.26
C GLU A 97 23.35 -4.56 -11.87
N ALA A 98 23.67 -5.85 -11.83
CA ALA A 98 23.95 -6.57 -10.59
C ALA A 98 25.13 -5.97 -9.82
N GLY A 99 25.02 -5.96 -8.49
CA GLY A 99 26.04 -5.45 -7.58
C GLY A 99 26.01 -3.94 -7.35
N LEU A 100 25.32 -3.17 -8.20
CA LEU A 100 25.14 -1.74 -7.97
C LEU A 100 24.09 -1.45 -6.90
N GLU A 101 24.28 -0.34 -6.20
CA GLU A 101 23.27 0.26 -5.32
C GLU A 101 22.61 1.44 -6.04
N TYR A 102 21.29 1.40 -6.14
CA TYR A 102 20.50 2.46 -6.74
C TYR A 102 19.66 3.18 -5.68
N THR A 103 19.61 4.51 -5.77
CA THR A 103 18.66 5.34 -5.03
C THR A 103 17.44 5.62 -5.91
N LEU A 104 16.23 5.43 -5.36
CA LEU A 104 14.98 5.81 -6.02
C LEU A 104 14.74 7.31 -5.85
N VAL A 105 14.51 8.01 -6.97
CA VAL A 105 14.40 9.47 -7.01
C VAL A 105 13.14 9.87 -7.77
N ILE A 106 12.40 10.85 -7.22
CA ILE A 106 11.40 11.62 -7.94
C ILE A 106 11.85 13.08 -7.93
N ASP A 107 12.09 13.64 -9.11
CA ASP A 107 12.49 15.04 -9.24
C ASP A 107 11.28 15.97 -9.14
N ASN A 108 11.57 17.23 -8.81
CA ASN A 108 10.59 18.33 -8.73
C ASN A 108 9.46 18.13 -7.71
N LEU A 109 9.65 17.28 -6.70
CA LEU A 109 8.66 17.12 -5.63
C LEU A 109 8.35 18.47 -4.94
N PRO A 110 7.07 18.74 -4.62
CA PRO A 110 6.71 19.87 -3.76
C PRO A 110 7.44 19.81 -2.42
N GLN A 111 7.72 20.96 -1.81
CA GLN A 111 8.53 21.05 -0.58
C GLN A 111 8.02 20.19 0.60
N HIS A 112 6.70 19.94 0.66
CA HIS A 112 6.09 19.14 1.72
C HIS A 112 6.14 17.63 1.45
N ASP A 113 6.39 17.22 0.21
CA ASP A 113 6.53 15.82 -0.17
C ASP A 113 8.00 15.41 -0.16
N LYS A 114 8.23 14.22 0.37
CA LYS A 114 9.55 13.58 0.35
C LYS A 114 9.39 12.11 0.04
N LEU A 115 10.30 11.61 -0.79
CA LEU A 115 10.41 10.18 -1.05
C LEU A 115 11.50 9.60 -0.15
N GLU A 116 11.14 9.33 1.09
CA GLU A 116 12.02 8.80 2.12
C GLU A 116 11.34 7.61 2.81
N ARG A 117 12.14 6.69 3.34
CA ARG A 117 11.65 5.57 4.15
C ARG A 117 12.18 5.72 5.56
N ARG A 118 11.35 5.43 6.55
CA ARG A 118 11.80 5.39 7.94
C ARG A 118 12.68 4.16 8.17
N ASN A 119 13.93 4.38 8.55
CA ASN A 119 14.82 3.34 9.02
C ASN A 119 14.30 2.82 10.37
N THR A 120 14.13 1.50 10.49
CA THR A 120 13.54 0.90 11.69
C THR A 120 14.51 0.82 12.87
N GLU A 121 15.81 0.84 12.61
CA GLU A 121 16.86 0.77 13.63
C GLU A 121 17.17 2.15 14.22
N SER A 122 17.39 3.15 13.36
CA SER A 122 17.70 4.52 13.80
C SER A 122 16.45 5.35 14.09
N GLY A 123 15.30 5.00 13.48
CA GLY A 123 14.06 5.75 13.57
C GLY A 123 14.00 6.97 12.64
N GLU A 124 15.11 7.29 11.96
CA GLU A 124 15.25 8.43 11.05
C GLU A 124 14.68 8.14 9.66
N TYR A 125 14.35 9.19 8.91
CA TYR A 125 13.94 9.06 7.51
C TYR A 125 15.17 9.16 6.60
N GLU A 126 15.30 8.21 5.69
CA GLU A 126 16.44 8.11 4.77
C GLU A 126 16.00 7.91 3.32
N ALA A 127 16.93 8.21 2.40
CA ALA A 127 16.74 7.96 0.98
C ALA A 127 16.52 6.47 0.72
N ILE A 128 15.61 6.16 -0.22
CA ILE A 128 15.24 4.78 -0.52
C ILE A 128 16.27 4.18 -1.46
N LYS A 129 16.99 3.17 -0.98
CA LYS A 129 18.11 2.54 -1.68
C LYS A 129 17.91 1.04 -1.83
N TYR A 130 18.36 0.52 -2.97
CA TYR A 130 18.30 -0.89 -3.30
C TYR A 130 19.62 -1.39 -3.85
N LYS A 131 20.14 -2.48 -3.29
CA LYS A 131 21.25 -3.24 -3.86
C LYS A 131 20.72 -4.30 -4.81
N VAL A 132 21.24 -4.32 -6.04
CA VAL A 132 20.78 -5.25 -7.08
C VAL A 132 21.51 -6.59 -6.95
N LEU A 133 20.74 -7.66 -6.87
CA LEU A 133 21.25 -9.04 -6.84
C LEU A 133 21.57 -9.53 -8.26
N PRO A 134 22.52 -10.47 -8.44
CA PRO A 134 22.85 -11.07 -9.73
C PRO A 134 21.83 -12.15 -10.15
N THR A 135 20.55 -11.80 -10.08
CA THR A 135 19.43 -12.70 -10.35
C THR A 135 18.37 -11.99 -11.19
N VAL A 136 17.91 -12.67 -12.22
CA VAL A 136 16.66 -12.36 -12.92
C VAL A 136 15.66 -13.41 -12.48
N ASP A 137 14.55 -12.96 -11.91
CA ASP A 137 13.54 -13.83 -11.32
C ASP A 137 12.33 -13.92 -12.23
N THR A 138 12.00 -15.14 -12.64
CA THR A 138 10.89 -15.46 -13.55
C THR A 138 9.85 -16.37 -12.90
N ASP A 139 10.06 -16.74 -11.64
CA ASP A 139 9.17 -17.63 -10.92
C ASP A 139 7.96 -16.83 -10.42
N LYS A 140 6.80 -17.47 -10.35
CA LYS A 140 5.57 -16.80 -9.94
C LYS A 140 5.22 -17.17 -8.50
N PRO A 141 4.56 -16.27 -7.75
CA PRO A 141 4.02 -16.61 -6.43
C PRO A 141 3.16 -17.87 -6.46
N VAL A 142 3.42 -18.81 -5.57
CA VAL A 142 2.67 -20.07 -5.47
C VAL A 142 1.43 -19.85 -4.62
N VAL A 143 0.25 -20.12 -5.19
CA VAL A 143 -1.05 -19.91 -4.53
C VAL A 143 -1.65 -21.26 -4.15
N ALA A 144 -1.57 -21.64 -2.87
CA ALA A 144 -1.97 -22.98 -2.41
C ALA A 144 -3.49 -23.21 -2.38
N SER A 145 -4.28 -22.13 -2.28
CA SER A 145 -5.73 -22.22 -2.22
C SER A 145 -6.38 -20.87 -2.56
N LYS A 146 -7.71 -20.82 -2.59
CA LYS A 146 -8.46 -19.56 -2.76
C LYS A 146 -8.50 -18.77 -1.45
N PRO A 147 -8.27 -17.43 -1.47
CA PRO A 147 -8.53 -16.57 -0.32
C PRO A 147 -9.94 -16.76 0.22
N LYS A 148 -10.08 -16.76 1.55
CA LYS A 148 -11.35 -16.89 2.26
C LYS A 148 -11.51 -15.71 3.20
N ILE A 149 -12.75 -15.29 3.43
CA ILE A 149 -13.03 -14.27 4.44
C ILE A 149 -12.74 -14.88 5.82
N GLU A 150 -11.86 -14.24 6.57
CA GLU A 150 -11.55 -14.64 7.96
C GLU A 150 -12.37 -13.83 8.94
N LYS A 151 -12.42 -12.51 8.75
CA LYS A 151 -13.18 -11.60 9.62
C LYS A 151 -13.57 -10.33 8.90
N LYS A 152 -14.50 -9.61 9.52
CA LYS A 152 -14.93 -8.27 9.12
C LYS A 152 -14.78 -7.35 10.31
N GLU A 153 -14.13 -6.22 10.11
CA GLU A 153 -13.81 -5.28 11.16
C GLU A 153 -14.33 -3.90 10.79
N ASN A 154 -14.99 -3.26 11.76
CA ASN A 154 -15.38 -1.87 11.68
C ASN A 154 -15.10 -1.26 13.05
N VAL A 155 -14.10 -0.40 13.13
CA VAL A 155 -13.62 0.18 14.38
C VAL A 155 -13.67 1.69 14.25
N MET A 156 -14.39 2.33 15.17
CA MET A 156 -14.50 3.78 15.20
C MET A 156 -13.29 4.39 15.90
N TYR A 157 -12.71 5.41 15.28
CA TYR A 157 -11.61 6.19 15.84
C TYR A 157 -11.89 7.70 15.69
N GLY A 158 -10.99 8.53 16.22
CA GLY A 158 -11.15 9.99 16.22
C GLY A 158 -11.27 10.62 14.83
N CYS A 159 -10.56 10.10 13.82
CA CYS A 159 -10.62 10.62 12.44
C CYS A 159 -11.68 9.95 11.55
N GLY A 160 -12.50 9.07 12.11
CA GLY A 160 -13.46 8.26 11.36
C GLY A 160 -13.22 6.76 11.55
N PRO A 161 -14.08 5.92 10.96
CA PRO A 161 -13.96 4.48 11.11
C PRO A 161 -12.85 3.91 10.21
N SER A 162 -12.17 2.88 10.71
CA SER A 162 -11.52 1.91 9.84
C SER A 162 -12.52 0.80 9.54
N SER A 163 -12.60 0.38 8.28
CA SER A 163 -13.55 -0.64 7.81
C SER A 163 -12.85 -1.59 6.86
N ASN A 164 -12.71 -2.86 7.25
CA ASN A 164 -11.97 -3.87 6.51
C ASN A 164 -12.69 -5.21 6.48
N VAL A 165 -12.59 -5.90 5.36
CA VAL A 165 -12.82 -7.34 5.25
C VAL A 165 -11.46 -8.00 5.11
N ILE A 166 -11.14 -8.87 6.06
CA ILE A 166 -9.85 -9.56 6.11
C ILE A 166 -10.01 -10.91 5.44
N PHE A 167 -9.19 -11.12 4.41
CA PHE A 167 -9.10 -12.39 3.69
C PHE A 167 -7.81 -13.12 4.08
N SER A 168 -7.83 -14.44 4.05
CA SER A 168 -6.62 -15.27 4.17
C SER A 168 -5.70 -15.01 2.97
N ASN A 169 -4.39 -15.00 3.18
CA ASN A 169 -3.37 -14.93 2.14
C ASN A 169 -2.74 -16.33 1.89
N PRO A 170 -3.18 -17.06 0.85
CA PRO A 170 -2.68 -18.40 0.55
C PRO A 170 -1.42 -18.39 -0.34
N ALA A 171 -0.92 -17.21 -0.73
CA ALA A 171 0.25 -17.09 -1.59
C ALA A 171 1.54 -17.17 -0.78
N LYS A 172 2.55 -17.80 -1.36
CA LYS A 172 3.93 -17.84 -0.86
C LYS A 172 4.88 -17.53 -2.01
N ASP A 173 5.90 -16.77 -1.68
CA ASP A 173 6.97 -16.34 -2.58
C ASP A 173 8.23 -16.13 -1.75
N ASP A 174 9.40 -16.27 -2.36
CA ASP A 174 10.68 -16.00 -1.70
C ASP A 174 10.96 -14.50 -1.58
N SER A 175 10.26 -13.67 -2.37
CA SER A 175 10.34 -12.22 -2.35
C SER A 175 9.08 -11.57 -1.75
N GLU A 176 9.16 -10.26 -1.49
CA GLU A 176 7.95 -9.49 -1.19
C GLU A 176 7.01 -9.50 -2.40
N PHE A 177 5.70 -9.52 -2.16
CA PHE A 177 4.71 -9.50 -3.23
C PHE A 177 3.54 -8.57 -2.93
N LEU A 178 2.90 -8.10 -3.99
CA LEU A 178 1.68 -7.33 -4.01
C LEU A 178 0.49 -8.22 -4.38
N VAL A 179 -0.69 -7.86 -3.88
CA VAL A 179 -1.96 -8.52 -4.23
C VAL A 179 -2.81 -7.56 -5.05
N LYS A 180 -2.84 -7.78 -6.36
CA LYS A 180 -3.75 -7.07 -7.25
C LYS A 180 -5.17 -7.49 -6.92
N THR A 181 -5.97 -6.53 -6.49
CA THR A 181 -7.30 -6.75 -5.99
C THR A 181 -8.29 -5.96 -6.84
N THR A 182 -9.25 -6.64 -7.44
CA THR A 182 -10.33 -5.99 -8.20
C THR A 182 -11.65 -6.23 -7.48
N MET A 183 -12.27 -5.16 -7.01
CA MET A 183 -13.53 -5.17 -6.28
C MET A 183 -14.63 -4.54 -7.13
N LYS A 184 -15.73 -5.28 -7.33
CA LYS A 184 -16.94 -4.83 -8.03
C LYS A 184 -18.07 -4.61 -7.05
N ASN A 185 -18.70 -3.45 -7.11
CA ASN A 185 -19.97 -3.22 -6.43
C ASN A 185 -21.11 -3.91 -7.21
N VAL A 186 -21.83 -4.85 -6.58
CA VAL A 186 -22.85 -5.65 -7.28
C VAL A 186 -24.02 -4.77 -7.76
N LYS A 187 -24.35 -3.71 -7.02
CA LYS A 187 -25.47 -2.81 -7.33
C LYS A 187 -25.11 -1.81 -8.43
N THR A 188 -23.99 -1.09 -8.30
CA THR A 188 -23.60 -0.03 -9.25
C THR A 188 -22.80 -0.55 -10.44
N LYS A 189 -22.27 -1.77 -10.36
CA LYS A 189 -21.34 -2.39 -11.33
C LYS A 189 -19.99 -1.67 -11.46
N GLU A 190 -19.75 -0.64 -10.66
CA GLU A 190 -18.46 0.05 -10.56
C GLU A 190 -17.38 -0.93 -10.08
N GLU A 191 -16.22 -0.89 -10.72
CA GLU A 191 -15.03 -1.67 -10.34
C GLU A 191 -13.91 -0.74 -9.90
N THR A 192 -13.20 -1.15 -8.86
CA THR A 192 -11.96 -0.51 -8.40
C THR A 192 -10.89 -1.59 -8.36
N THR A 193 -9.73 -1.30 -8.94
CA THR A 193 -8.56 -2.18 -8.89
C THR A 193 -7.46 -1.48 -8.14
N TYR A 194 -6.76 -2.21 -7.27
CA TYR A 194 -5.67 -1.68 -6.46
C TYR A 194 -4.71 -2.80 -6.05
N TYR A 195 -3.44 -2.50 -5.81
CA TYR A 195 -2.43 -3.45 -5.34
C TYR A 195 -2.30 -3.28 -3.83
N LEU A 196 -2.47 -4.37 -3.08
CA LEU A 196 -2.38 -4.36 -1.63
C LEU A 196 -1.07 -5.02 -1.18
N VAL A 197 -0.41 -4.46 -0.17
CA VAL A 197 0.65 -5.17 0.54
C VAL A 197 -0.01 -6.13 1.53
N ALA A 198 0.24 -7.43 1.38
CA ALA A 198 -0.28 -8.41 2.32
C ALA A 198 0.45 -8.32 3.67
N TYR A 199 -0.27 -8.51 4.77
CA TYR A 199 0.33 -8.61 6.10
C TYR A 199 0.33 -10.07 6.53
N LYS A 200 1.51 -10.71 6.45
CA LYS A 200 1.70 -12.15 6.73
C LYS A 200 0.67 -12.98 5.97
N ASP A 201 -0.15 -13.73 6.69
CA ASP A 201 -1.16 -14.64 6.15
C ASP A 201 -2.51 -13.95 5.90
N THR A 202 -2.56 -12.61 5.82
CA THR A 202 -3.80 -11.85 5.62
C THR A 202 -3.72 -10.76 4.56
N ILE A 203 -4.85 -10.52 3.89
CA ILE A 203 -5.09 -9.43 2.94
C ILE A 203 -6.22 -8.57 3.52
N SER A 204 -5.92 -7.32 3.86
CA SER A 204 -6.91 -6.38 4.38
C SER A 204 -7.52 -5.57 3.24
N VAL A 205 -8.78 -5.83 2.92
CA VAL A 205 -9.53 -5.11 1.87
C VAL A 205 -10.43 -4.08 2.53
N GLY A 206 -10.18 -2.80 2.28
CA GLY A 206 -10.95 -1.71 2.85
C GLY A 206 -10.09 -0.47 3.08
N HIS A 207 -10.31 0.16 4.23
CA HIS A 207 -9.61 1.37 4.60
C HIS A 207 -9.33 1.53 6.10
N GLY A 208 -8.28 2.28 6.38
CA GLY A 208 -8.01 2.87 7.69
C GLY A 208 -8.86 4.11 7.94
N MET A 209 -8.55 4.83 9.02
CA MET A 209 -9.26 6.06 9.39
C MET A 209 -9.12 7.18 8.34
N CYS A 210 -7.96 7.25 7.69
CA CYS A 210 -7.54 8.41 6.90
C CYS A 210 -7.52 8.13 5.39
N SER A 211 -7.31 6.88 5.03
CA SER A 211 -7.12 6.42 3.65
C SER A 211 -7.30 4.91 3.53
N GLY A 212 -7.49 4.47 2.30
CA GLY A 212 -7.49 3.06 1.93
C GLY A 212 -7.81 2.84 0.46
N ALA A 213 -7.45 1.66 -0.01
CA ALA A 213 -7.67 1.25 -1.38
C ALA A 213 -9.17 1.14 -1.72
N PHE A 214 -9.98 0.72 -0.74
CA PHE A 214 -11.38 0.39 -0.94
C PHE A 214 -12.27 1.01 0.15
N SER A 215 -13.47 1.41 -0.24
CA SER A 215 -14.49 2.00 0.62
C SER A 215 -15.83 1.35 0.33
N PHE A 216 -16.58 1.08 1.40
CA PHE A 216 -17.83 0.35 1.31
C PHE A 216 -19.02 1.29 1.40
N LYS A 217 -19.88 1.28 0.39
CA LYS A 217 -21.25 1.80 0.47
C LYS A 217 -22.09 0.84 1.33
N ARG A 218 -22.84 1.39 2.30
CA ARG A 218 -23.76 0.64 3.17
C ARG A 218 -24.82 -0.08 2.30
N ASP A 219 -25.22 -1.27 2.73
CA ASP A 219 -26.27 -2.10 2.09
C ASP A 219 -25.98 -2.54 0.64
N ASN A 220 -24.73 -2.44 0.19
CA ASN A 220 -24.29 -3.00 -1.08
C ASN A 220 -23.51 -4.28 -0.84
N ASP A 221 -23.68 -5.26 -1.73
CA ASP A 221 -22.81 -6.43 -1.83
C ASP A 221 -21.70 -6.20 -2.85
N TYR A 222 -20.61 -6.96 -2.70
CA TYR A 222 -19.42 -6.87 -3.51
C TYR A 222 -18.98 -8.24 -4.02
N GLU A 223 -18.31 -8.21 -5.16
CA GLU A 223 -17.57 -9.33 -5.75
C GLU A 223 -16.10 -8.94 -5.84
N ILE A 224 -15.19 -9.86 -5.48
CA ILE A 224 -13.75 -9.59 -5.46
C ILE A 224 -12.92 -10.73 -6.05
N GLU A 225 -11.83 -10.38 -6.70
CA GLU A 225 -10.79 -11.30 -7.18
C GLU A 225 -9.40 -10.79 -6.83
N PHE A 226 -8.45 -11.72 -6.78
CA PHE A 226 -7.07 -11.49 -6.34
C PHE A 226 -6.10 -12.13 -7.32
N ALA A 227 -5.13 -11.37 -7.82
CA ALA A 227 -3.92 -11.86 -8.45
C ALA A 227 -2.71 -11.49 -7.59
N PHE A 228 -1.65 -12.30 -7.65
CA PHE A 228 -0.47 -12.17 -6.80
C PHE A 228 0.75 -11.88 -7.67
N MET A 229 1.43 -10.77 -7.39
CA MET A 229 2.57 -10.28 -8.16
C MET A 229 3.78 -10.12 -7.26
N ASP A 230 4.87 -10.82 -7.56
CA ASP A 230 6.13 -10.68 -6.82
C ASP A 230 6.82 -9.32 -7.07
N SER A 231 7.96 -9.13 -6.42
CA SER A 231 8.79 -7.93 -6.58
C SER A 231 9.52 -7.85 -7.93
N SER A 232 9.43 -8.88 -8.76
CA SER A 232 10.01 -9.00 -10.11
C SER A 232 8.97 -8.82 -11.22
N GLY A 233 7.68 -8.71 -10.85
CA GLY A 233 6.56 -8.51 -11.75
C GLY A 233 5.97 -9.80 -12.34
N ASN A 234 6.30 -10.97 -11.80
CA ASN A 234 5.70 -12.24 -12.19
C ASN A 234 4.35 -12.40 -11.50
N ILE A 235 3.31 -12.77 -12.26
CA ILE A 235 1.93 -12.78 -11.80
C ILE A 235 1.34 -14.20 -11.81
N THR A 236 0.76 -14.59 -10.69
CA THR A 236 -0.22 -15.68 -10.58
C THR A 236 -1.62 -15.10 -10.57
N GLU A 237 -2.35 -15.36 -11.65
CA GLU A 237 -3.69 -14.83 -11.89
C GLU A 237 -4.77 -15.52 -11.05
N TRP A 238 -5.90 -14.84 -10.89
CA TRP A 238 -7.07 -15.43 -10.24
C TRP A 238 -7.72 -16.51 -11.11
N GLU A 239 -7.77 -17.74 -10.61
CA GLU A 239 -8.48 -18.82 -11.27
C GLU A 239 -9.84 -19.11 -10.58
N GLY A 240 -10.90 -18.51 -11.12
CA GLY A 240 -12.27 -18.90 -10.85
C GLY A 240 -13.26 -17.76 -10.67
N LYS A 241 -14.38 -18.06 -10.03
CA LYS A 241 -15.44 -17.06 -9.76
C LYS A 241 -14.99 -16.08 -8.69
N ARG A 242 -15.36 -14.81 -8.85
CA ARG A 242 -15.21 -13.77 -7.82
C ARG A 242 -15.87 -14.20 -6.51
N ILE A 243 -15.24 -13.85 -5.39
CA ILE A 243 -15.74 -14.11 -4.05
C ILE A 243 -16.80 -13.06 -3.72
N LYS A 244 -17.98 -13.48 -3.29
CA LYS A 244 -19.07 -12.59 -2.88
C LYS A 244 -18.97 -12.27 -1.40
N PHE A 245 -19.19 -11.01 -1.03
CA PHE A 245 -19.23 -10.60 0.36
C PHE A 245 -20.08 -9.34 0.59
N SER A 246 -20.60 -9.23 1.80
CA SER A 246 -21.19 -8.00 2.33
C SER A 246 -20.17 -7.22 3.17
N PRO A 247 -20.27 -5.89 3.26
CA PRO A 247 -19.34 -5.07 4.02
C PRO A 247 -19.42 -5.33 5.54
N PRO A 248 -18.43 -4.86 6.31
CA PRO A 248 -18.46 -4.93 7.77
C PRO A 248 -19.68 -4.21 8.35
N THR A 249 -20.39 -4.86 9.28
CA THR A 249 -21.52 -4.26 10.00
C THR A 249 -21.02 -3.32 11.10
N PHE A 250 -21.63 -2.15 11.23
CA PHE A 250 -21.39 -1.24 12.35
C PHE A 250 -21.91 -1.88 13.65
N LYS A 251 -21.02 -2.27 14.56
CA LYS A 251 -21.40 -2.57 15.94
C LYS A 251 -21.22 -1.29 16.77
N GLY A 252 -22.14 -0.35 16.61
CA GLY A 252 -22.19 0.81 17.51
C GLY A 252 -22.72 0.39 18.87
N ILE A 253 -21.92 0.53 19.93
CA ILE A 253 -22.48 0.80 21.25
C ILE A 253 -22.77 2.30 21.22
N PHE A 254 -24.06 2.65 21.12
CA PHE A 254 -24.53 4.02 21.31
C PHE A 254 -24.55 4.36 22.80
#